data_AF-A0A6L4YHC0-F1
#
_entry.id   AF-A0A6L4YHC0-F1
#
_cell.length_a   1.000
_cell.length_b   1.000
_cell.length_c   1.000
_cell.angle_alpha   90.00
_cell.angle_beta   90.00
_cell.angle_gamma   90.00
#
_symmetry.space_group_name_H-M   'P 1'
#
loop_
_entity.id
_entity.type
_entity.pdbx_description
1 polymer ?
#
loop_
_entity_poly.entity_id
_entity_poly.type
_entity_poly.pdbx_seq_one_letter_code
_entity_poly.pdbx_strand_id
1 'polypeptide(L)'
;MILQTLWGQAKGSALERLWIDSATVKTAVALINLISPDIQAVAQGSRIKAPGGGINVLNGCEGTDVLFLLAAAFLAFPMPWRRRLAGLGLGVVLVFVLNEARILALFYSYRNDRALFDLLHSLVAPMVLIAAAAAYFYAWAYRERLAEAA
;
A
#
# COMPACT_ATOMS: atom_id res chain seq x y z
N MET A 1 16.25 5.43 -22.45
CA MET A 1 16.81 4.25 -21.75
C MET A 1 17.46 4.59 -20.41
N ILE A 2 18.21 5.70 -20.25
CA ILE A 2 18.92 6.05 -18.99
C ILE A 2 18.00 6.05 -17.75
N LEU A 3 16.79 6.63 -17.85
CA LEU A 3 15.79 6.62 -16.77
C LEU A 3 15.24 5.22 -16.46
N GLN A 4 15.02 4.36 -17.46
CA GLN A 4 14.59 2.98 -17.25
C GLN A 4 15.68 2.12 -16.63
N THR A 5 16.94 2.35 -16.98
CA THR A 5 18.09 1.67 -16.37
C THR A 5 18.36 2.16 -14.95
N LEU A 6 18.23 3.46 -14.68
CA LEU A 6 18.31 4.03 -13.33
C LEU A 6 17.16 3.51 -12.46
N TRP A 7 15.95 3.44 -12.99
CA TRP A 7 14.80 2.82 -12.32
C TRP A 7 15.01 1.31 -12.10
N GLY A 8 15.62 0.61 -13.05
CA GLY A 8 15.98 -0.80 -12.92
C GLY A 8 17.05 -1.08 -11.87
N GLN A 9 17.98 -0.14 -11.65
CA GLN A 9 18.98 -0.21 -10.57
C GLN A 9 18.45 0.28 -9.21
N ALA A 10 17.47 1.20 -9.22
CA ALA A 10 16.77 1.64 -8.02
C ALA A 10 15.75 0.59 -7.52
N LYS A 11 15.14 -0.17 -8.44
CA LYS A 11 14.29 -1.34 -8.16
C LYS A 11 15.11 -2.41 -7.44
N GLY A 12 14.81 -2.65 -6.18
CA GLY A 12 15.53 -3.56 -5.30
C GLY A 12 16.50 -2.88 -4.33
N SER A 13 16.38 -1.56 -4.13
CA SER A 13 17.10 -0.84 -3.09
C SER A 13 16.87 -1.48 -1.71
N ALA A 14 17.85 -1.39 -0.80
CA ALA A 14 17.73 -1.96 0.54
C ALA A 14 16.51 -1.39 1.31
N LEU A 15 16.11 -0.16 1.00
CA LEU A 15 14.95 0.53 1.57
C LEU A 15 13.63 -0.08 1.11
N GLU A 16 13.53 -0.40 -0.18
CA GLU A 16 12.39 -1.13 -0.76
C GLU A 16 12.29 -2.54 -0.15
N ARG A 17 13.40 -3.29 -0.08
CA ARG A 17 13.42 -4.61 0.56
C ARG A 17 13.07 -4.57 2.06
N LEU A 18 13.57 -3.58 2.80
CA LEU A 18 13.27 -3.44 4.23
C LEU A 18 11.82 -3.06 4.49
N TRP A 19 11.24 -2.17 3.68
CA TRP A 19 9.84 -1.75 3.80
C TRP A 19 8.89 -2.90 3.47
N ILE A 20 9.20 -3.66 2.41
CA ILE A 20 8.39 -4.77 1.90
C ILE A 20 8.52 -6.03 2.77
N ASP A 21 9.75 -6.49 3.05
CA ASP A 21 9.99 -7.76 3.74
C ASP A 21 9.64 -7.70 5.23
N SER A 22 9.71 -6.52 5.87
CA SER A 22 9.61 -6.44 7.33
C SER A 22 8.40 -5.72 7.88
N ALA A 23 7.88 -4.68 7.23
CA ALA A 23 6.66 -4.04 7.74
C ALA A 23 5.44 -4.83 7.25
N THR A 24 5.17 -4.78 5.95
CA THR A 24 3.92 -5.25 5.33
C THR A 24 3.68 -6.76 5.50
N VAL A 25 4.67 -7.60 5.16
CA VAL A 25 4.45 -9.07 5.21
C VAL A 25 4.34 -9.58 6.65
N LYS A 26 5.13 -9.04 7.58
CA LYS A 26 5.09 -9.47 8.99
C LYS A 26 3.82 -8.98 9.68
N THR A 27 3.36 -7.75 9.41
CA THR A 27 2.09 -7.26 9.95
C THR A 27 0.92 -8.06 9.38
N ALA A 28 0.92 -8.35 8.08
CA ALA A 28 -0.13 -9.14 7.46
C ALA A 28 -0.19 -10.56 8.07
N VAL A 29 0.95 -11.22 8.26
CA VAL A 29 1.01 -12.54 8.93
C VAL A 29 0.52 -12.48 10.37
N ALA A 30 0.91 -11.45 11.12
CA ALA A 30 0.43 -11.25 12.49
C ALA A 30 -1.09 -11.07 12.53
N LEU A 31 -1.65 -10.27 11.62
CA LEU A 31 -3.09 -10.07 11.49
C LEU A 31 -3.82 -11.35 11.06
N ILE A 32 -3.26 -12.13 10.13
CA ILE A 32 -3.84 -13.43 9.72
C ILE A 32 -3.88 -14.38 10.90
N ASN A 33 -2.79 -14.53 11.65
CA ASN A 33 -2.73 -15.42 12.80
C ASN A 33 -3.59 -14.94 13.98
N LEU A 34 -3.86 -13.63 14.07
CA LEU A 34 -4.80 -13.07 15.06
C LEU A 34 -6.25 -13.37 14.69
N ILE A 35 -6.61 -13.26 13.40
CA ILE A 35 -7.99 -13.43 12.92
C ILE A 35 -8.32 -14.93 12.73
N SER A 36 -7.38 -15.70 12.20
CA SER A 36 -7.52 -17.12 11.86
C SER A 36 -6.30 -17.90 12.37
N PRO A 37 -6.23 -18.20 13.68
CA PRO A 37 -5.06 -18.85 14.30
C PRO A 37 -4.72 -20.21 13.69
N ASP A 38 -5.74 -20.93 13.24
CA ASP A 38 -5.69 -22.25 12.62
C ASP A 38 -4.98 -22.26 11.25
N ILE A 39 -4.84 -21.10 10.60
CA ILE A 39 -4.13 -20.97 9.32
C ILE A 39 -2.61 -21.05 9.50
N GLN A 40 -2.05 -20.74 10.67
CA GLN A 40 -0.60 -20.79 10.95
C GLN A 40 0.25 -20.16 9.82
N ALA A 41 -0.07 -18.92 9.44
CA ALA A 41 0.65 -18.21 8.40
C ALA A 41 2.09 -17.86 8.86
N VAL A 42 3.04 -17.93 7.94
CA VAL A 42 4.46 -17.65 8.15
C VAL A 42 4.98 -16.69 7.08
N ALA A 43 5.69 -15.66 7.53
CA ALA A 43 6.40 -14.72 6.66
C ALA A 43 7.72 -15.35 6.18
N GLN A 44 7.93 -15.43 4.86
CA GLN A 44 9.20 -15.88 4.27
C GLN A 44 9.66 -14.87 3.22
N GLY A 45 10.43 -13.86 3.66
CA GLY A 45 10.77 -12.70 2.83
C GLY A 45 9.50 -11.98 2.40
N SER A 46 9.32 -11.78 1.10
CA SER A 46 8.16 -11.11 0.52
C SER A 46 6.93 -12.02 0.36
N ARG A 47 6.98 -13.26 0.89
CA ARG A 47 5.91 -14.27 0.76
C ARG A 47 5.18 -14.50 2.08
N ILE A 48 3.86 -14.61 1.98
CA ILE A 48 2.99 -15.12 3.04
C ILE A 48 2.68 -16.57 2.71
N LYS A 49 3.20 -17.51 3.51
CA LYS A 49 2.94 -18.95 3.35
C LYS A 49 1.97 -19.44 4.41
N ALA A 50 1.03 -20.28 4.01
CA ALA A 50 0.16 -21.01 4.91
C ALA A 50 -0.14 -22.41 4.33
N PRO A 51 -0.54 -23.39 5.17
CA PRO A 51 -1.08 -24.66 4.70
C PRO A 51 -2.29 -24.40 3.78
N GLY A 52 -2.34 -25.05 2.62
CA GLY A 52 -3.38 -24.82 1.61
C GLY A 52 -3.11 -23.68 0.62
N GLY A 53 -1.93 -23.04 0.67
CA GLY A 53 -1.49 -22.06 -0.31
C GLY A 53 -1.04 -20.74 0.31
N GLY A 54 -0.25 -19.98 -0.46
CA GLY A 54 0.32 -18.70 -0.01
C GLY A 54 0.39 -17.69 -1.15
N ILE A 55 0.48 -16.41 -0.79
CA ILE A 55 0.60 -15.31 -1.74
C ILE A 55 2.01 -14.74 -1.71
N ASN A 56 2.51 -14.32 -2.88
CA ASN A 56 3.77 -13.61 -2.99
C ASN A 56 3.48 -12.13 -3.18
N VAL A 57 3.89 -11.31 -2.21
CA VAL A 57 3.81 -9.86 -2.28
C VAL A 57 5.05 -9.40 -3.05
N LEU A 58 4.93 -9.26 -4.36
CA LEU A 58 5.98 -8.70 -5.22
C LEU A 58 5.67 -7.23 -5.51
N ASN A 59 6.73 -6.49 -5.89
CA ASN A 59 6.69 -5.12 -6.38
C ASN A 59 5.44 -4.85 -7.26
N GLY A 60 4.56 -3.97 -6.78
CA GLY A 60 3.23 -3.67 -7.35
C GLY A 60 2.06 -3.98 -6.39
N CYS A 61 2.30 -4.79 -5.34
CA CYS A 61 1.32 -5.07 -4.30
C CYS A 61 1.53 -4.29 -2.98
N GLU A 62 2.62 -3.53 -2.83
CA GLU A 62 2.95 -2.87 -1.54
C GLU A 62 2.41 -1.44 -1.41
N GLY A 63 1.60 -0.98 -2.36
CA GLY A 63 1.00 0.35 -2.31
C GLY A 63 2.00 1.49 -2.53
N THR A 64 3.27 1.19 -2.82
CA THR A 64 4.35 2.17 -3.05
C THR A 64 4.02 3.13 -4.20
N ASP A 65 3.41 2.63 -5.28
CA ASP A 65 2.99 3.47 -6.40
C ASP A 65 1.98 4.55 -5.97
N VAL A 66 1.08 4.20 -5.05
CA VAL A 66 0.08 5.13 -4.52
C VAL A 66 0.69 6.10 -3.51
N LEU A 67 1.69 5.66 -2.73
CA LEU A 67 2.48 6.57 -1.89
C LEU A 67 3.25 7.60 -2.73
N PHE A 68 3.87 7.18 -3.83
CA PHE A 68 4.55 8.10 -4.76
C PHE A 68 3.57 9.06 -5.41
N LEU A 69 2.40 8.58 -5.84
CA LEU A 69 1.34 9.42 -6.39
C LEU A 69 0.88 10.46 -5.36
N LEU A 70 0.64 10.04 -4.12
CA LEU A 70 0.23 10.92 -3.04
C LEU A 70 1.30 11.97 -2.72
N ALA A 71 2.56 11.55 -2.62
CA ALA A 71 3.68 12.46 -2.41
C ALA A 71 3.78 13.49 -3.55
N ALA A 72 3.68 13.06 -4.80
CA ALA A 72 3.69 13.96 -5.95
C ALA A 72 2.53 14.99 -5.88
N ALA A 73 1.33 14.57 -5.51
CA ALA A 73 0.19 15.47 -5.32
C ALA A 73 0.46 16.54 -4.25
N PHE A 74 0.99 16.14 -3.09
CA PHE A 74 1.35 17.07 -2.01
C PHE A 74 2.49 18.02 -2.38
N LEU A 75 3.47 17.56 -3.17
CA LEU A 75 4.59 18.40 -3.64
C LEU A 75 4.12 19.42 -4.67
N ALA A 76 3.22 19.03 -5.58
CA ALA A 76 2.70 19.90 -6.63
C ALA A 76 1.72 20.96 -6.09
N PHE A 77 0.98 20.66 -5.01
CA PHE A 77 0.00 21.58 -4.45
C PHE A 77 0.68 22.68 -3.61
N PRO A 78 0.40 23.97 -3.88
CA PRO A 78 0.97 25.07 -3.12
C PRO A 78 0.38 25.07 -1.70
N MET A 79 1.19 24.74 -0.69
CA MET A 79 0.77 24.75 0.70
C MET A 79 1.95 24.95 1.66
N PRO A 80 1.72 25.44 2.90
CA PRO A 80 2.77 25.60 3.89
C PRO A 80 3.40 24.25 4.30
N TRP A 81 4.74 24.22 4.39
CA TRP A 81 5.51 22.97 4.55
C TRP A 81 5.10 22.13 5.76
N ARG A 82 4.72 22.76 6.89
CA ARG A 82 4.30 22.07 8.12
C ARG A 82 3.05 21.24 7.90
N ARG A 83 2.06 21.83 7.23
CA ARG A 83 0.80 21.17 6.91
C ARG A 83 0.97 20.14 5.80
N ARG A 84 1.90 20.39 4.85
CA ARG A 84 2.33 19.40 3.86
C ARG A 84 2.89 18.15 4.52
N LEU A 85 3.82 18.28 5.45
CA LEU A 85 4.39 17.12 6.14
C LEU A 85 3.39 16.40 7.03
N ALA A 86 2.51 17.13 7.73
CA ALA A 86 1.45 16.51 8.52
C ALA A 86 0.48 15.71 7.63
N GLY A 87 0.02 16.30 6.53
CA GLY A 87 -0.88 15.66 5.58
C GLY A 87 -0.24 14.48 4.86
N LEU A 88 1.03 14.60 4.46
CA LEU A 88 1.79 13.50 3.87
C LEU A 88 2.01 12.37 4.88
N GLY A 89 2.39 12.68 6.12
CA GLY A 89 2.60 11.69 7.17
C GLY A 89 1.33 10.89 7.49
N LEU A 90 0.20 11.57 7.66
CA LEU A 90 -1.11 10.90 7.85
C LEU A 90 -1.52 10.11 6.60
N GLY A 91 -1.22 10.63 5.41
CA GLY A 91 -1.47 9.96 4.15
C GLY A 91 -0.69 8.66 3.99
N VAL A 92 0.57 8.64 4.42
CA VAL A 92 1.41 7.42 4.44
C VAL A 92 0.76 6.35 5.33
N VAL A 93 0.30 6.74 6.53
CA VAL A 93 -0.38 5.81 7.45
C VAL A 93 -1.68 5.27 6.84
N LEU A 94 -2.49 6.15 6.22
CA LEU A 94 -3.73 5.73 5.56
C LEU A 94 -3.47 4.71 4.45
N VAL A 95 -2.52 5.00 3.55
CA VAL A 95 -2.18 4.10 2.44
C VAL A 95 -1.62 2.78 2.97
N PHE A 96 -0.80 2.80 4.02
CA PHE A 96 -0.31 1.58 4.67
C PHE A 96 -1.45 0.71 5.18
N VAL A 97 -2.41 1.26 5.92
CA VAL A 97 -3.56 0.53 6.45
C VAL A 97 -4.43 -0.05 5.33
N LEU A 98 -4.72 0.74 4.29
CA LEU A 98 -5.51 0.27 3.15
C LEU A 98 -4.77 -0.83 2.37
N ASN A 99 -3.44 -0.74 2.28
CA ASN A 99 -2.64 -1.76 1.62
C ASN A 99 -2.60 -3.07 2.42
N GLU A 100 -2.54 -3.02 3.74
CA GLU A 100 -2.69 -4.20 4.60
C GLU A 100 -4.06 -4.86 4.41
N ALA A 101 -5.14 -4.07 4.39
CA ALA A 101 -6.48 -4.58 4.14
C ALA A 101 -6.59 -5.25 2.75
N ARG A 102 -5.95 -4.68 1.74
CA ARG A 102 -5.84 -5.28 0.39
C ARG A 102 -5.14 -6.63 0.45
N ILE A 103 -4.00 -6.74 1.12
CA ILE A 103 -3.23 -7.99 1.21
C ILE A 103 -4.05 -9.08 1.91
N LEU A 104 -4.75 -8.74 3.00
CA LEU A 104 -5.66 -9.66 3.68
C LEU A 104 -6.78 -10.13 2.76
N ALA A 105 -7.45 -9.19 2.07
CA ALA A 105 -8.53 -9.53 1.13
C ALA A 105 -8.06 -10.48 0.03
N LEU A 106 -6.87 -10.24 -0.53
CA LEU A 106 -6.26 -11.11 -1.54
C LEU A 106 -5.87 -12.48 -0.98
N PHE A 107 -5.35 -12.53 0.25
CA PHE A 107 -4.99 -13.79 0.89
C PHE A 107 -6.22 -14.69 1.10
N TYR A 108 -7.33 -14.13 1.60
CA TYR A 108 -8.56 -14.90 1.82
C TYR A 108 -9.28 -15.23 0.50
N SER A 109 -9.32 -14.30 -0.47
CA SER A 109 -9.94 -14.57 -1.76
C SER A 109 -9.20 -15.67 -2.52
N TYR A 110 -7.86 -15.68 -2.48
CA TYR A 110 -7.04 -16.73 -3.11
C TYR A 110 -7.41 -18.14 -2.63
N ARG A 111 -7.79 -18.28 -1.35
CA ARG A 111 -8.15 -19.57 -0.74
C ARG A 111 -9.58 -19.99 -1.05
N ASN A 112 -10.48 -19.04 -1.30
CA ASN A 112 -11.90 -19.30 -1.47
C ASN A 112 -12.31 -19.38 -2.96
N ASP A 113 -11.88 -18.40 -3.77
CA ASP A 113 -12.27 -18.27 -5.17
C ASP A 113 -11.20 -17.55 -6.00
N ARG A 114 -10.64 -18.26 -6.98
CA ARG A 114 -9.59 -17.75 -7.85
C ARG A 114 -10.08 -16.65 -8.80
N ALA A 115 -11.33 -16.70 -9.26
CA ALA A 115 -11.90 -15.66 -10.12
C ALA A 115 -12.09 -14.35 -9.34
N LEU A 116 -12.54 -14.45 -8.08
CA LEU A 116 -12.62 -13.29 -7.19
C LEU A 116 -11.23 -12.70 -6.91
N PHE A 117 -10.23 -13.56 -6.68
CA PHE A 117 -8.84 -13.11 -6.52
C PHE A 117 -8.36 -12.32 -7.75
N ASP A 118 -8.59 -12.82 -8.96
CA ASP A 118 -8.15 -12.15 -10.18
C ASP A 118 -8.82 -10.77 -10.34
N LEU A 119 -10.12 -10.67 -10.04
CA LEU A 119 -10.86 -9.39 -10.07
C LEU A 119 -10.35 -8.40 -9.02
N LEU A 120 -10.15 -8.87 -7.78
CA LEU A 120 -9.67 -8.04 -6.67
C LEU A 120 -8.24 -7.56 -6.92
N HIS A 121 -7.37 -8.44 -7.40
CA HIS A 121 -5.96 -8.17 -7.61
C HIS A 121 -5.73 -7.19 -8.76
N SER A 122 -6.39 -7.43 -9.91
CA SER A 122 -6.12 -6.70 -11.15
C SER A 122 -6.86 -5.36 -11.25
N LEU A 123 -8.06 -5.25 -10.66
CA LEU A 123 -8.94 -4.11 -10.90
C LEU A 123 -9.40 -3.44 -9.61
N VAL A 124 -10.13 -4.16 -8.76
CA VAL A 124 -10.89 -3.54 -7.67
C VAL A 124 -9.96 -2.94 -6.61
N ALA A 125 -9.03 -3.73 -6.07
CA ALA A 125 -8.20 -3.25 -4.98
C ALA A 125 -7.27 -2.09 -5.39
N PRO A 126 -6.59 -2.12 -6.55
CA PRO A 126 -5.83 -0.96 -7.03
C PRO A 126 -6.68 0.30 -7.22
N MET A 127 -7.86 0.18 -7.84
CA MET A 127 -8.76 1.32 -8.08
C MET A 127 -9.25 1.94 -6.76
N VAL A 128 -9.63 1.11 -5.79
CA VAL A 128 -10.07 1.56 -4.47
C VAL A 128 -8.93 2.29 -3.75
N LEU A 129 -7.70 1.76 -3.80
CA LEU A 129 -6.53 2.38 -3.16
C LEU A 129 -6.27 3.78 -3.73
N ILE A 130 -6.27 3.91 -5.06
CA ILE A 130 -6.03 5.18 -5.76
C ILE A 130 -7.16 6.17 -5.46
N ALA A 131 -8.42 5.73 -5.54
CA ALA A 131 -9.57 6.58 -5.27
C ALA A 131 -9.57 7.10 -3.82
N ALA A 132 -9.25 6.24 -2.85
CA ALA A 132 -9.14 6.62 -1.45
C ALA A 132 -8.00 7.64 -1.20
N ALA A 133 -6.83 7.42 -1.82
CA ALA A 133 -5.71 8.35 -1.72
C ALA A 133 -6.04 9.72 -2.36
N ALA A 134 -6.70 9.72 -3.51
CA ALA A 134 -7.16 10.94 -4.18
C ALA A 134 -8.21 11.69 -3.35
N ALA A 135 -9.20 10.99 -2.81
CA ALA A 135 -10.22 11.56 -1.94
C ALA A 135 -9.61 12.15 -0.66
N TYR A 136 -8.65 11.45 -0.05
CA TYR A 136 -7.91 11.95 1.09
C TYR A 136 -7.15 13.25 0.77
N PHE A 137 -6.38 13.25 -0.32
CA PHE A 137 -5.65 14.43 -0.76
C PHE A 137 -6.60 15.60 -1.03
N TYR A 138 -7.70 15.35 -1.74
CA TYR A 138 -8.72 16.36 -2.03
C TYR A 138 -9.31 16.95 -0.74
N ALA A 139 -9.70 16.10 0.21
CA ALA A 139 -10.23 16.55 1.50
C ALA A 139 -9.19 17.38 2.28
N TRP A 140 -7.92 17.00 2.24
CA TRP A 140 -6.84 17.76 2.87
C TRP A 140 -6.66 19.12 2.20
N ALA A 141 -6.48 19.15 0.87
CA ALA A 141 -6.30 20.38 0.10
C ALA A 141 -7.50 21.34 0.22
N TYR A 142 -8.71 20.81 0.29
CA TYR A 142 -9.93 21.61 0.49
C TYR A 142 -9.96 22.29 1.87
N ARG A 143 -9.61 21.57 2.93
CA ARG A 143 -9.53 22.13 4.29
C ARG A 143 -8.49 23.25 4.39
N GLU A 144 -7.40 23.12 3.66
CA GLU A 144 -6.31 24.10 3.61
C GLU A 144 -6.78 25.39 2.95
N ARG A 145 -7.44 25.27 1.80
CA ARG A 145 -8.03 26.42 1.10
C ARG A 145 -9.07 27.15 1.96
N LEU A 146 -9.88 26.43 2.74
CA LEU A 146 -10.83 27.04 3.68
C LEU A 146 -10.12 27.80 4.80
N ALA A 147 -9.02 27.24 5.33
CA ALA A 147 -8.24 27.88 6.39
C ALA A 147 -7.44 29.10 5.92
N GLU A 148 -7.20 29.23 4.61
CA GLU A 148 -6.61 30.44 4.00
C GLU A 148 -7.66 31.53 3.71
N ALA A 149 -8.93 31.14 3.53
CA ALA A 149 -10.04 32.05 3.20
C ALA A 149 -10.75 32.64 4.43
N ALA A 150 -10.46 32.13 5.63
CA ALA A 150 -11.02 32.56 6.92
C ALA A 150 -10.03 33.45 7.68
#